data_AF-A0A6N7ZR51-F1
#
_entry.id   AF-A0A6N7ZR51-F1
#
_cell.length_a   1.000
_cell.length_b   1.000
_cell.length_c   1.000
_cell.angle_alpha   90.00
_cell.angle_beta   90.00
_cell.angle_gamma   90.00
#
_symmetry.space_group_name_H-M   'P 1'
#
loop_
_entity.id
_entity.type
_entity.pdbx_description
1 polymer ?
#
loop_
_entity_poly.entity_id
_entity_poly.type
_entity_poly.pdbx_seq_one_letter_code
_entity_poly.pdbx_strand_id
1 'polypeptide(L)'
;MTFSDLRKANITRQAEWPGNGKADIAFRGLEVAGEVGEVAEALKKYLRGQRGIHGSTASLDDVADEIADAIIALDLLAQDLGIDIGAAVARKFNATSERHGLKTRMPEDAG
;
A
#
# COMPACT_ATOMS: atom_id res chain seq x y z
N MET A 1 0.86 6.20 13.75
CA MET A 1 0.36 6.55 12.42
C MET A 1 -0.86 5.72 12.14
N THR A 2 -1.94 6.36 11.68
CA THR A 2 -3.16 5.70 11.22
C THR A 2 -3.37 5.91 9.72
N PHE A 3 -4.44 5.36 9.12
CA PHE A 3 -4.73 5.59 7.71
C PHE A 3 -5.13 7.05 7.44
N SER A 4 -5.82 7.73 8.38
CA SER A 4 -6.07 9.17 8.26
C SER A 4 -4.80 10.01 8.38
N ASP A 5 -3.83 9.61 9.21
CA ASP A 5 -2.53 10.30 9.24
C ASP A 5 -1.87 10.24 7.86
N LEU A 6 -1.86 9.06 7.22
CA LEU A 6 -1.33 8.88 5.87
C LEU A 6 -2.12 9.71 4.85
N ARG A 7 -3.46 9.64 4.86
CA ARG A 7 -4.32 10.40 3.94
C ARG A 7 -4.06 11.90 4.03
N LYS A 8 -3.96 12.44 5.24
CA LYS A 8 -3.67 13.88 5.47
C LYS A 8 -2.29 14.27 4.95
N ALA A 9 -1.28 13.43 5.18
CA ALA A 9 0.07 13.65 4.68
C ALA A 9 0.11 13.58 3.14
N ASN A 10 -0.56 12.60 2.54
CA ASN A 10 -0.68 12.45 1.09
C ASN A 10 -1.37 13.65 0.44
N ILE A 11 -2.51 14.12 0.99
CA ILE A 11 -3.19 15.32 0.49
C ILE A 11 -2.23 16.53 0.50
N THR A 12 -1.54 16.74 1.61
CA THR A 12 -0.58 17.85 1.75
C THR A 12 0.54 17.74 0.73
N ARG A 13 1.20 16.58 0.65
CA ARG A 13 2.31 16.35 -0.29
C ARG A 13 1.88 16.47 -1.74
N GLN A 14 0.69 15.99 -2.09
CA GLN A 14 0.18 16.04 -3.46
C GLN A 14 -0.21 17.45 -3.91
N ALA A 15 -0.52 18.36 -2.98
CA ALA A 15 -0.71 19.77 -3.30
C ALA A 15 0.62 20.46 -3.71
N GLU A 16 1.74 19.95 -3.20
CA GLU A 16 3.09 20.45 -3.50
C GLU A 16 3.72 19.75 -4.73
N TRP A 17 3.19 18.60 -5.13
CA TRP A 17 3.80 17.73 -6.13
C TRP A 17 3.54 18.22 -7.57
N PRO A 18 4.59 18.60 -8.33
CA PRO A 18 4.41 19.09 -9.70
C PRO A 18 3.75 18.07 -10.60
N GLY A 19 2.68 18.49 -11.29
CA GLY A 19 1.97 17.64 -12.25
C GLY A 19 0.99 16.63 -11.64
N ASN A 20 0.83 16.58 -10.31
CA ASN A 20 -0.13 15.69 -9.64
C ASN A 20 -1.56 15.80 -10.22
N GLY A 21 -2.01 17.01 -10.59
CA GLY A 21 -3.33 17.21 -11.21
C GLY A 21 -3.55 16.49 -12.56
N LYS A 22 -2.54 15.80 -13.11
CA LYS A 22 -2.63 14.96 -14.32
C LYS A 22 -2.69 13.46 -14.01
N ALA A 23 -2.47 13.05 -12.76
CA ALA A 23 -2.55 11.66 -12.34
C ALA A 23 -4.02 11.28 -12.10
N ASP A 24 -4.71 10.88 -13.18
CA ASP A 24 -6.09 10.40 -13.07
C ASP A 24 -6.18 8.99 -12.45
N ILE A 25 -7.41 8.51 -12.24
CA ILE A 25 -7.66 7.19 -11.65
C ILE A 25 -6.99 6.04 -12.43
N ALA A 26 -6.81 6.17 -13.75
CA ALA A 26 -6.16 5.15 -14.56
C ALA A 26 -4.66 5.17 -14.32
N PHE A 27 -4.05 6.36 -14.28
CA PHE A 27 -2.65 6.54 -13.90
C PHE A 27 -2.38 5.98 -12.49
N ARG A 28 -3.22 6.32 -11.49
CA ARG A 28 -3.09 5.81 -10.13
C ARG A 28 -3.22 4.30 -10.04
N GLY A 29 -4.11 3.69 -10.83
CA GLY A 29 -4.21 2.24 -10.94
C GLY A 29 -2.93 1.59 -11.48
N LEU A 30 -2.29 2.21 -12.47
CA LEU A 30 -1.01 1.76 -13.02
C LEU A 30 0.15 1.97 -12.03
N GLU A 31 0.15 3.07 -11.29
CA GLU A 31 1.11 3.35 -10.22
C GLU A 31 1.06 2.25 -9.15
N VAL A 32 -0.12 1.92 -8.63
CA VAL A 32 -0.31 0.79 -7.70
C VAL A 32 0.26 -0.52 -8.27
N ALA A 33 0.00 -0.82 -9.54
CA ALA A 33 0.54 -2.02 -10.18
C ALA A 33 2.08 -1.99 -10.30
N GLY A 34 2.65 -0.80 -10.54
CA GLY A 34 4.09 -0.54 -10.55
C GLY A 34 4.71 -0.85 -9.19
N GLU A 35 4.24 -0.20 -8.13
CA GLU A 35 4.78 -0.36 -6.77
C GLU A 35 4.68 -1.82 -6.28
N VAL A 36 3.57 -2.50 -6.54
CA VAL A 36 3.42 -3.94 -6.20
C VAL A 36 4.40 -4.81 -7.01
N GLY A 37 4.74 -4.40 -8.24
CA GLY A 37 5.80 -5.01 -9.04
C GLY A 37 7.18 -4.81 -8.41
N GLU A 38 7.46 -3.63 -7.86
CA GLU A 38 8.72 -3.33 -7.16
C GLU A 38 8.85 -4.17 -5.88
N VAL A 39 7.77 -4.34 -5.11
CA VAL A 39 7.71 -5.31 -3.99
C VAL A 39 8.13 -6.71 -4.43
N ALA A 40 7.59 -7.19 -5.56
CA ALA A 40 7.93 -8.52 -6.07
C ALA A 40 9.40 -8.63 -6.48
N GLU A 41 9.95 -7.56 -7.09
CA GLU A 41 11.36 -7.51 -7.49
C GLU A 41 12.29 -7.47 -6.27
N ALA A 42 12.00 -6.63 -5.28
CA ALA A 42 12.77 -6.53 -4.04
C ALA A 42 12.75 -7.85 -3.28
N LEU A 43 11.58 -8.48 -3.11
CA LEU A 43 11.46 -9.79 -2.46
C LEU A 43 12.27 -10.86 -3.22
N LYS A 44 12.21 -10.87 -4.55
CA LYS A 44 13.00 -11.78 -5.37
C LYS A 44 14.51 -11.56 -5.16
N LYS A 45 14.98 -10.31 -5.12
CA LYS A 45 16.39 -9.95 -4.86
C LYS A 45 16.83 -10.31 -3.44
N TYR A 46 15.97 -10.12 -2.45
CA TYR A 46 16.21 -10.52 -1.06
C TYR A 46 16.40 -12.03 -0.95
N LEU A 47 15.45 -12.80 -1.49
CA LEU A 47 15.53 -14.27 -1.52
C LEU A 47 16.71 -14.78 -2.34
N ARG A 48 17.07 -14.08 -3.42
CA ARG A 48 18.26 -14.38 -4.23
C ARG A 48 19.53 -14.34 -3.36
N GLY A 49 19.70 -13.27 -2.59
CA GLY A 49 20.83 -13.13 -1.65
C GLY A 49 20.85 -14.23 -0.59
N GLN A 50 19.71 -14.50 0.04
CA GLN A 50 19.57 -15.57 1.04
C GLN A 50 19.89 -16.97 0.51
N ARG A 51 19.65 -17.21 -0.78
CA ARG A 51 19.80 -18.53 -1.42
C ARG A 51 21.12 -18.69 -2.19
N GLY A 52 21.99 -17.67 -2.19
CA GLY A 52 23.25 -17.71 -2.95
C GLY A 52 23.06 -17.81 -4.47
N ILE A 53 21.92 -17.36 -5.00
CA ILE A 53 21.65 -17.35 -6.44
C ILE A 53 22.38 -16.13 -7.05
N HIS A 54 23.04 -16.31 -8.19
CA HIS A 54 23.78 -15.22 -8.86
C HIS A 54 22.86 -14.07 -9.30
N GLY A 55 23.29 -12.81 -9.09
CA GLY A 55 22.60 -11.58 -9.51
C GLY A 55 22.55 -10.52 -8.41
N SER A 56 21.82 -9.41 -8.66
CA SER A 56 21.67 -8.32 -7.70
C SER A 56 20.87 -8.73 -6.46
N THR A 57 21.24 -8.25 -5.28
CA THR A 57 20.54 -8.58 -4.03
C THR A 57 19.83 -7.36 -3.47
N ALA A 58 18.93 -7.60 -2.51
CA ALA A 58 18.23 -6.57 -1.76
C ALA A 58 18.27 -6.92 -0.27
N SER A 59 18.18 -5.91 0.58
CA SER A 59 18.02 -6.04 2.02
C SER A 59 16.55 -6.30 2.39
N LEU A 60 16.27 -6.59 3.66
CA LEU A 60 14.89 -6.64 4.14
C LEU A 60 14.28 -5.23 4.23
N ASP A 61 15.10 -4.21 4.47
CA ASP A 61 14.68 -2.81 4.51
C ASP A 61 14.23 -2.36 3.11
N ASP A 62 14.94 -2.77 2.06
CA ASP A 62 14.53 -2.52 0.66
C ASP A 62 13.13 -3.10 0.40
N VAL A 63 12.84 -4.31 0.90
CA VAL A 63 11.50 -4.92 0.76
C VAL A 63 10.45 -4.13 1.55
N ALA A 64 10.81 -3.60 2.72
CA ALA A 64 9.91 -2.82 3.55
C ALA A 64 9.57 -1.47 2.89
N ASP A 65 10.54 -0.82 2.25
CA ASP A 65 10.36 0.42 1.50
C ASP A 65 9.37 0.23 0.35
N GLU A 66 9.55 -0.81 -0.48
CA GLU A 66 8.61 -1.07 -1.58
C GLU A 66 7.19 -1.41 -1.09
N ILE A 67 7.06 -2.09 0.05
CA ILE A 67 5.75 -2.34 0.67
C ILE A 67 5.11 -1.02 1.11
N ALA A 68 5.90 -0.09 1.65
CA ALA A 68 5.42 1.22 2.05
C ALA A 68 4.96 2.05 0.85
N ASP A 69 5.72 2.04 -0.25
CA ASP A 69 5.35 2.74 -1.49
C ASP A 69 4.06 2.17 -2.10
N ALA A 70 3.87 0.85 -2.08
CA ALA A 70 2.62 0.22 -2.49
C ALA A 70 1.42 0.67 -1.63
N ILE A 71 1.59 0.82 -0.31
CA ILE A 71 0.55 1.33 0.60
C ILE A 71 0.24 2.80 0.31
N ILE A 72 1.26 3.62 0.05
CA ILE A 72 1.11 5.03 -0.30
C ILE A 72 0.32 5.17 -1.61
N ALA A 73 0.68 4.43 -2.65
CA ALA A 73 -0.01 4.45 -3.94
C ALA A 73 -1.47 3.99 -3.82
N LEU A 74 -1.74 2.95 -3.01
CA LEU A 74 -3.11 2.49 -2.74
C LEU A 74 -3.96 3.56 -2.05
N ASP A 75 -3.39 4.32 -1.11
CA ASP A 75 -4.12 5.42 -0.46
C ASP A 75 -4.41 6.56 -1.43
N LEU A 76 -3.47 6.91 -2.32
CA LEU A 76 -3.68 7.93 -3.36
C LEU A 76 -4.81 7.53 -4.33
N LEU A 77 -4.82 6.28 -4.79
CA LEU A 77 -5.92 5.77 -5.60
C LEU A 77 -7.25 5.79 -4.82
N ALA A 78 -7.24 5.37 -3.56
CA ALA A 78 -8.43 5.40 -2.70
C ALA A 78 -8.94 6.83 -2.50
N GLN A 79 -8.05 7.82 -2.36
CA GLN A 79 -8.40 9.23 -2.28
C GLN A 79 -9.17 9.69 -3.52
N ASP A 80 -8.64 9.41 -4.71
CA ASP A 80 -9.27 9.83 -5.98
C ASP A 80 -10.61 9.13 -6.24
N LEU A 81 -10.83 7.95 -5.65
CA LEU A 81 -12.09 7.22 -5.70
C LEU A 81 -13.06 7.57 -4.56
N GLY A 82 -12.68 8.45 -3.62
CA GLY A 82 -13.51 8.80 -2.47
C GLY A 82 -13.68 7.66 -1.45
N ILE A 83 -12.71 6.75 -1.37
CA ILE A 83 -12.72 5.59 -0.48
C ILE A 83 -11.97 5.91 0.81
N ASP A 84 -12.63 5.69 1.94
CA ASP A 84 -12.00 5.55 3.23
C ASP A 84 -11.38 4.14 3.32
N ILE A 85 -10.06 4.07 3.13
CA ILE A 85 -9.33 2.81 3.11
C ILE A 85 -9.29 2.15 4.49
N GLY A 86 -9.25 2.92 5.58
CA GLY A 86 -9.26 2.40 6.95
C GLY A 86 -10.57 1.68 7.26
N ALA A 87 -11.70 2.34 6.99
CA ALA A 87 -13.03 1.75 7.13
C ALA A 87 -13.24 0.55 6.19
N ALA A 88 -12.72 0.62 4.95
CA ALA A 88 -12.80 -0.49 4.00
C ALA A 88 -12.03 -1.72 4.46
N VAL A 89 -10.81 -1.55 4.98
CA VAL A 89 -9.97 -2.62 5.53
C VAL A 89 -10.64 -3.24 6.75
N ALA A 90 -11.11 -2.44 7.71
CA ALA A 90 -11.77 -2.95 8.93
C ALA A 90 -13.00 -3.79 8.59
N ARG A 91 -13.88 -3.28 7.72
CA ARG A 91 -15.06 -4.03 7.23
C ARG A 91 -14.68 -5.34 6.55
N LYS A 92 -13.70 -5.31 5.63
CA LYS A 92 -13.31 -6.50 4.87
C LYS A 92 -12.65 -7.56 5.75
N PHE A 93 -11.83 -7.14 6.71
CA PHE A 93 -11.23 -8.01 7.72
C PHE A 93 -12.32 -8.69 8.55
N ASN A 94 -13.25 -7.91 9.11
CA ASN A 94 -14.33 -8.42 9.96
C ASN A 94 -15.25 -9.40 9.22
N ALA A 95 -15.62 -9.09 7.97
CA ALA A 95 -16.40 -10.00 7.12
C ALA A 95 -15.68 -11.33 6.84
N THR A 96 -14.34 -11.31 6.72
CA THR A 96 -13.54 -12.53 6.53
C THR A 96 -13.48 -13.34 7.82
N SER A 97 -13.28 -12.69 8.98
CA SER A 97 -13.34 -13.35 10.28
C SER A 97 -14.69 -14.01 10.54
N GLU A 98 -15.80 -13.33 10.21
CA GLU A 98 -17.15 -13.89 10.33
C GLU A 98 -17.34 -15.13 9.44
N ARG A 99 -16.96 -15.03 8.16
CA ARG A 99 -17.05 -16.14 7.19
C ARG A 99 -16.36 -17.42 7.68
N HIS A 100 -15.28 -17.27 8.45
CA HIS A 100 -14.48 -18.39 8.94
C HIS A 100 -14.71 -18.71 10.42
N GLY A 101 -15.71 -18.12 11.07
CA GLY A 101 -16.02 -18.36 12.49
C GLY A 101 -14.91 -17.91 13.46
N LEU A 102 -14.06 -16.99 13.03
CA LEU A 102 -12.97 -16.44 13.84
C LEU A 102 -13.52 -15.39 14.81
N LYS A 103 -12.88 -15.23 15.98
CA LYS A 103 -13.29 -14.27 17.02
C LYS A 103 -12.66 -12.88 16.84
N THR A 104 -11.48 -12.81 16.25
CA THR A 104 -10.72 -11.56 16.10
C THR A 104 -11.44 -10.56 15.20
N ARG A 105 -11.50 -9.29 15.62
CA ARG A 105 -12.09 -8.18 14.87
C ARG A 105 -11.17 -6.97 14.88
N MET A 106 -11.22 -6.21 13.81
CA MET A 106 -10.69 -4.85 13.73
C MET A 106 -11.74 -3.87 14.28
N PRO A 107 -11.31 -2.81 14.98
CA PRO A 107 -12.20 -1.72 15.34
C PRO A 107 -12.72 -1.00 14.08
N GLU A 108 -13.99 -0.61 14.08
CA GLU A 108 -14.63 0.06 12.93
C GLU A 108 -14.21 1.54 12.83
N ASP A 109 -13.72 2.13 13.93
CA ASP A 109 -13.20 3.50 14.02
C ASP A 109 -11.67 3.55 13.90
N ALA A 110 -11.08 2.78 12.98
CA ALA A 110 -9.64 2.84 12.75
C ALA A 110 -9.31 4.14 11.99
N GLY A 111 -9.18 5.21 12.78
CA GLY A 111 -8.97 6.61 12.40
C GLY A 111 -8.18 6.83 11.14
#